data_AF-A0A7G6WVX6-F1
#
_entry.id   AF-A0A7G6WVX6-F1
#
_cell.length_a   1.000
_cell.length_b   1.000
_cell.length_c   1.000
_cell.angle_alpha   90.00
_cell.angle_beta   90.00
_cell.angle_gamma   90.00
#
_symmetry.space_group_name_H-M   'P 1'
#
loop_
_entity.id
_entity.type
_entity.pdbx_description
1 polymer ?
#
loop_
_entity_poly.entity_id
_entity_poly.type
_entity_poly.pdbx_seq_one_letter_code
_entity_poly.pdbx_strand_id
1 'polypeptide(L)'
;MPQIDRYWLDDKSVPFGTFLRYMEKYYHPEIRNDNYDALVARARLSDPGDVGLATFKSELGSLLKGNREGIHRLAIVTAAGYDDWDTDDEFLAWLWYELFPSEPVPTSAVAESD
;
A
#
# COMPACT_ATOMS: atom_id res chain seq x y z
N MET A 1 1.23 12.12 -15.27
CA MET A 1 2.35 11.70 -14.41
C MET A 1 3.27 10.76 -15.20
N PRO A 2 4.61 10.84 -15.06
CA PRO A 2 5.50 9.83 -15.61
C PRO A 2 5.25 8.48 -14.93
N GLN A 3 5.14 7.40 -15.72
CA GLN A 3 4.97 6.02 -15.25
C GLN A 3 6.25 5.22 -15.51
N ILE A 4 6.45 4.16 -14.73
CA ILE A 4 7.51 3.17 -14.93
C ILE A 4 6.92 1.84 -15.39
N ASP A 5 7.76 0.96 -15.91
CA ASP A 5 7.36 -0.42 -16.20
C ASP A 5 6.87 -1.11 -14.91
N ARG A 6 5.79 -1.89 -15.03
CA ARG A 6 5.11 -2.58 -13.92
C ARG A 6 5.86 -3.84 -13.47
N TYR A 7 7.14 -3.69 -13.11
CA TYR A 7 8.07 -4.79 -12.82
C TYR A 7 7.59 -5.76 -11.71
N TRP A 8 6.72 -5.30 -10.81
CA TRP A 8 6.13 -6.11 -9.73
C TRP A 8 5.09 -7.14 -10.21
N LEU A 9 4.64 -7.04 -11.46
CA LEU A 9 3.74 -8.02 -12.07
C LEU A 9 4.49 -9.26 -12.56
N ASP A 10 5.71 -9.07 -13.04
CA ASP A 10 6.54 -10.14 -13.61
C ASP A 10 7.44 -10.80 -12.55
N ASP A 11 7.96 -10.02 -11.60
CA ASP A 11 8.87 -10.49 -10.56
C ASP A 11 8.19 -10.55 -9.18
N LYS A 12 8.11 -11.76 -8.62
CA LYS A 12 7.52 -12.01 -7.29
C LYS A 12 8.48 -11.71 -6.14
N SER A 13 9.77 -11.59 -6.40
CA SER A 13 10.82 -11.36 -5.41
C SER A 13 11.02 -9.89 -5.06
N VAL A 14 10.31 -8.99 -5.75
CA VAL A 14 10.46 -7.55 -5.58
C VAL A 14 10.08 -7.10 -4.16
N PRO A 15 10.83 -6.18 -3.56
CA PRO A 15 10.45 -5.54 -2.30
C PRO A 15 9.07 -4.90 -2.41
N PHE A 16 8.25 -5.08 -1.36
CA PHE A 16 6.88 -4.55 -1.30
C PHE A 16 5.97 -5.00 -2.45
N GLY A 17 6.28 -6.15 -3.07
CA GLY A 17 5.56 -6.63 -4.23
C GLY A 17 4.10 -6.97 -3.92
N THR A 18 3.78 -7.39 -2.69
CA THR A 18 2.39 -7.69 -2.32
C THR A 18 1.57 -6.41 -2.26
N PHE A 19 2.11 -5.36 -1.66
CA PHE A 19 1.53 -4.03 -1.64
C PHE A 19 1.28 -3.50 -3.05
N LEU A 20 2.31 -3.50 -3.92
CA LEU A 20 2.19 -2.99 -5.29
C LEU A 20 1.14 -3.77 -6.10
N ARG A 21 1.11 -5.10 -5.98
CA ARG A 21 0.09 -5.93 -6.65
C ARG A 21 -1.31 -5.71 -6.11
N TYR A 22 -1.46 -5.42 -4.81
CA TYR A 22 -2.76 -5.09 -4.23
C TYR A 22 -3.25 -3.73 -4.72
N MET A 23 -2.37 -2.73 -4.83
CA MET A 23 -2.71 -1.44 -5.41
C MET A 23 -3.17 -1.59 -6.85
N GLU A 24 -2.43 -2.34 -7.66
CA GLU A 24 -2.80 -2.61 -9.06
C GLU A 24 -4.18 -3.30 -9.14
N LYS A 25 -4.42 -4.30 -8.29
CA LYS A 25 -5.60 -5.16 -8.37
C LYS A 25 -6.87 -4.52 -7.78
N TYR A 26 -6.72 -3.79 -6.68
CA TYR A 26 -7.86 -3.35 -5.87
C TYR A 26 -8.08 -1.84 -5.91
N TYR A 27 -7.08 -1.07 -6.28
CA TYR A 27 -7.13 0.39 -6.15
C TYR A 27 -6.95 1.14 -7.47
N HIS A 28 -6.10 0.66 -8.38
CA HIS A 28 -5.76 1.35 -9.62
C HIS A 28 -7.00 1.78 -10.41
N PRO A 29 -7.11 3.04 -10.88
CA PRO A 29 -8.33 3.62 -11.43
C PRO A 29 -8.91 2.82 -12.62
N GLU A 30 -8.05 2.21 -13.43
CA GLU A 30 -8.48 1.35 -14.55
C GLU A 30 -9.27 0.11 -14.11
N ILE A 31 -9.17 -0.26 -12.83
CA ILE A 31 -9.72 -1.49 -12.23
C ILE A 31 -10.63 -1.16 -11.01
N ARG A 32 -10.70 0.11 -10.58
CA ARG A 32 -11.35 0.63 -9.36
C ARG A 32 -12.90 0.65 -9.41
N ASN A 33 -13.51 -0.43 -9.89
CA ASN A 33 -14.92 -0.73 -9.64
C ASN A 33 -15.08 -1.22 -8.17
N ASP A 34 -15.95 -2.20 -7.93
CA ASP A 34 -16.22 -2.81 -6.60
C ASP A 34 -15.00 -3.48 -5.92
N ASN A 35 -13.82 -3.47 -6.56
CA ASN A 35 -12.61 -4.09 -6.05
C ASN A 35 -12.07 -3.39 -4.81
N TYR A 36 -12.13 -2.05 -4.74
CA TYR A 36 -11.65 -1.34 -3.55
C TYR A 36 -12.54 -1.65 -2.34
N ASP A 37 -13.86 -1.64 -2.52
CA ASP A 37 -14.82 -2.01 -1.48
C ASP A 37 -14.61 -3.45 -1.00
N ALA A 38 -14.26 -4.37 -1.92
CA ALA A 38 -13.89 -5.74 -1.56
C ALA A 38 -12.60 -5.80 -0.71
N LEU A 39 -11.59 -4.98 -1.01
CA LEU A 39 -10.39 -4.88 -0.17
C LEU A 39 -10.72 -4.32 1.22
N VAL A 40 -11.55 -3.29 1.30
CA VAL A 40 -12.02 -2.70 2.57
C VAL A 40 -12.77 -3.74 3.40
N ALA A 41 -13.73 -4.46 2.80
CA ALA A 41 -14.46 -5.52 3.48
C ALA A 41 -13.54 -6.64 3.98
N ARG A 42 -12.58 -7.06 3.13
CA ARG A 42 -11.58 -8.08 3.47
C ARG A 42 -10.67 -7.65 4.62
N ALA A 43 -10.21 -6.39 4.62
CA ALA A 43 -9.44 -5.82 5.71
C ALA A 43 -10.22 -5.83 7.04
N ARG A 44 -11.49 -5.45 6.99
CA ARG A 44 -12.37 -5.38 8.17
C ARG A 44 -12.74 -6.75 8.74
N LEU A 45 -12.82 -7.79 7.91
CA LEU A 45 -13.03 -9.16 8.38
C LEU A 45 -11.87 -9.64 9.26
N SER A 46 -10.67 -9.10 9.07
CA SER A 46 -9.46 -9.47 9.84
C SER A 46 -9.25 -10.98 9.90
N ASP A 47 -9.48 -11.68 8.79
CA ASP A 47 -9.31 -13.14 8.71
C ASP A 47 -7.83 -13.52 8.90
N PRO A 48 -7.47 -14.24 9.97
CA PRO A 48 -6.08 -14.65 10.21
C PRO A 48 -5.58 -15.68 9.18
N GLY A 49 -6.47 -16.34 8.44
CA GLY A 49 -6.10 -17.24 7.32
C GLY A 49 -5.66 -16.50 6.07
N ASP A 50 -5.86 -15.18 6.01
CA ASP A 50 -5.54 -14.37 4.86
C ASP A 50 -4.07 -13.92 4.85
N VAL A 51 -3.20 -14.83 4.45
CA VAL A 51 -1.77 -14.57 4.35
C VAL A 51 -1.45 -13.38 3.43
N GLY A 52 -2.21 -13.20 2.34
CA GLY A 52 -1.99 -12.11 1.40
C GLY A 52 -2.29 -10.74 2.00
N LEU A 53 -3.41 -10.62 2.73
CA LEU A 53 -3.76 -9.39 3.44
C LEU A 53 -2.80 -9.12 4.61
N ALA A 54 -2.37 -10.16 5.33
CA ALA A 54 -1.40 -10.02 6.40
C ALA A 54 -0.05 -9.48 5.89
N THR A 55 0.45 -10.02 4.77
CA THR A 55 1.67 -9.52 4.11
C THR A 55 1.47 -8.10 3.59
N PHE A 56 0.35 -7.83 2.92
CA PHE A 56 -0.02 -6.49 2.45
C PHE A 56 0.04 -5.44 3.58
N LYS A 57 -0.62 -5.73 4.71
CA LYS A 57 -0.64 -4.86 5.88
C LYS A 57 0.75 -4.64 6.46
N SER A 58 1.56 -5.69 6.56
CA SER A 58 2.94 -5.60 7.05
C SER A 58 3.82 -4.73 6.14
N GLU A 59 3.68 -4.88 4.82
CA GLU A 59 4.40 -4.08 3.82
C GLU A 59 3.96 -2.61 3.87
N LEU A 60 2.65 -2.32 3.92
CA LEU A 60 2.11 -0.97 4.11
C LEU A 60 2.62 -0.33 5.39
N GLY A 61 2.59 -1.05 6.52
CA GLY A 61 3.13 -0.55 7.79
C GLY A 61 4.63 -0.27 7.76
N SER A 62 5.39 -0.99 6.93
CA SER A 62 6.82 -0.75 6.74
C SER A 62 7.08 0.49 5.86
N LEU A 63 6.26 0.69 4.82
CA LEU A 63 6.28 1.90 3.99
C LEU A 63 5.95 3.16 4.81
N LEU A 64 4.96 3.08 5.71
CA LEU A 64 4.58 4.16 6.64
C LEU A 64 5.68 4.50 7.66
N LYS A 65 6.57 3.54 7.96
CA LYS A 65 7.80 3.77 8.72
C LYS A 65 8.96 4.28 7.86
N GLY A 66 8.70 4.67 6.61
CA GLY A 66 9.68 5.22 5.68
C GLY A 66 10.62 4.18 5.06
N ASN A 67 10.42 2.87 5.31
CA ASN A 67 11.23 1.86 4.64
C ASN A 67 10.82 1.76 3.17
N ARG A 68 11.71 2.22 2.28
CA ARG A 68 11.54 2.20 0.82
C ARG A 68 12.73 1.55 0.13
N GLU A 69 13.48 0.68 0.83
CA GLU A 69 14.64 0.04 0.24
C GLU A 69 14.24 -0.86 -0.95
N GLY A 70 14.88 -0.66 -2.09
CA GLY A 70 14.67 -1.48 -3.29
C GLY A 70 13.35 -1.22 -4.04
N ILE A 71 12.55 -0.23 -3.64
CA ILE A 71 11.39 0.23 -4.42
C ILE A 71 11.77 1.40 -5.33
N HIS A 72 11.29 1.40 -6.57
CA HIS A 72 11.45 2.58 -7.42
C HIS A 72 10.56 3.71 -6.89
N ARG A 73 11.06 4.96 -6.89
CA ARG A 73 10.36 6.15 -6.35
C ARG A 73 8.99 6.45 -6.97
N LEU A 74 8.67 5.86 -8.11
CA LEU A 74 7.41 6.03 -8.83
C LEU A 74 6.51 4.78 -8.75
N ALA A 75 6.94 3.70 -8.09
CA ALA A 75 6.21 2.45 -8.10
C ALA A 75 4.85 2.56 -7.39
N ILE A 76 4.78 3.28 -6.28
CA ILE A 76 3.53 3.44 -5.50
C ILE A 76 2.50 4.21 -6.32
N VAL A 77 2.84 5.40 -6.80
CA VAL A 77 1.95 6.19 -7.67
C VAL A 77 1.61 5.47 -8.97
N THR A 78 2.52 4.67 -9.54
CA THR A 78 2.23 3.89 -10.76
C THR A 78 1.28 2.72 -10.48
N ALA A 79 1.47 1.99 -9.37
CA ALA A 79 0.63 0.85 -9.03
C ALA A 79 -0.75 1.26 -8.51
N ALA A 80 -0.84 2.38 -7.80
CA ALA A 80 -2.10 2.90 -7.27
C ALA A 80 -2.82 3.84 -8.25
N GLY A 81 -2.08 4.47 -9.17
CA GLY A 81 -2.63 5.39 -10.17
C GLY A 81 -3.38 6.57 -9.57
N TYR A 82 -3.03 7.01 -8.36
CA TYR A 82 -3.68 8.15 -7.75
C TYR A 82 -3.17 9.49 -8.30
N ASP A 83 -4.06 10.47 -8.28
CA ASP A 83 -3.79 11.88 -8.58
C ASP A 83 -4.30 12.84 -7.49
N ASP A 84 -5.12 12.35 -6.54
CA ASP A 84 -5.69 13.15 -5.44
C ASP A 84 -4.69 13.49 -4.31
N TRP A 85 -3.52 12.86 -4.26
CA TRP A 85 -2.50 13.07 -3.22
C TRP A 85 -1.23 13.67 -3.79
N ASP A 86 -0.65 14.62 -3.05
CA ASP A 86 0.60 15.28 -3.41
C ASP A 86 1.82 14.38 -3.09
N THR A 87 1.69 13.47 -2.12
CA THR A 87 2.79 12.58 -1.69
C THR A 87 2.35 11.14 -1.45
N ASP A 88 3.30 10.21 -1.61
CA ASP A 88 3.12 8.80 -1.23
C ASP A 88 2.79 8.66 0.26
N ASP A 89 3.36 9.48 1.14
CA ASP A 89 3.13 9.39 2.58
C ASP A 89 1.68 9.72 2.96
N GLU A 90 1.10 10.77 2.37
CA GLU A 90 -0.31 11.12 2.58
C GLU A 90 -1.25 10.03 2.07
N PHE A 91 -0.95 9.48 0.89
CA PHE A 91 -1.71 8.38 0.31
C PHE A 91 -1.67 7.14 1.21
N LEU A 92 -0.47 6.73 1.67
CA LEU A 92 -0.30 5.55 2.52
C LEU A 92 -1.00 5.72 3.87
N ALA A 93 -0.93 6.92 4.46
CA ALA A 93 -1.57 7.21 5.74
C ALA A 93 -3.09 7.16 5.60
N TRP A 94 -3.66 7.78 4.55
CA TRP A 94 -5.08 7.68 4.24
C TRP A 94 -5.51 6.23 4.04
N LEU A 95 -4.77 5.45 3.24
CA LEU A 95 -5.07 4.05 2.97
C LEU A 95 -5.07 3.21 4.26
N TRP A 96 -4.16 3.47 5.19
CA TRP A 96 -4.14 2.80 6.50
C TRP A 96 -5.42 3.11 7.29
N TYR A 97 -5.83 4.37 7.36
CA TYR A 97 -7.06 4.76 8.08
C TYR A 97 -8.31 4.10 7.49
N GLU A 98 -8.41 3.99 6.17
CA GLU A 98 -9.56 3.38 5.50
C GLU A 98 -9.67 1.87 5.77
N LEU A 99 -8.53 1.18 5.74
CA LEU A 99 -8.47 -0.28 5.87
C LEU A 99 -8.45 -0.76 7.32
N PHE A 100 -7.79 -0.02 8.21
CA PHE A 100 -7.53 -0.40 9.60
C PHE A 100 -7.86 0.74 10.57
N PRO A 101 -9.12 1.22 10.61
CA PRO A 101 -9.49 2.44 11.34
C PRO A 101 -9.30 2.37 12.86
N SER A 102 -9.22 1.16 13.43
CA SER A 102 -9.00 0.96 14.87
C SER A 102 -7.52 0.86 15.25
N GLU A 103 -6.61 0.90 14.28
CA GLU A 103 -5.17 0.75 14.51
C GLU A 103 -4.44 2.08 14.32
N PRO A 104 -3.52 2.44 15.22
CA PRO A 104 -2.72 3.64 15.05
C PRO A 104 -1.87 3.53 13.77
N VAL A 105 -1.72 4.64 13.05
CA VAL A 105 -0.83 4.71 11.88
C VAL A 105 0.60 4.43 12.34
N PRO A 106 1.29 3.44 11.74
CA PRO A 106 2.69 3.19 12.02
C PRO A 106 3.53 4.42 11.66
N THR A 107 4.25 4.99 12.63
CA THR A 107 5.21 6.07 12.37
C THR A 107 6.63 5.55 12.56
N SER A 108 7.59 6.11 11.82
CA SER A 108 9.00 5.90 12.14
C SER A 108 9.25 6.48 13.53
N ALA A 109 9.71 5.67 14.48
CA ALA A 109 10.16 6.15 15.78
C ALA A 109 11.47 6.94 15.59
N VAL A 110 11.36 8.19 15.15
CA VAL A 110 12.41 9.21 15.14
C VAL A 110 11.74 10.55 15.45
N ALA A 111 11.27 10.68 16.69
CA ALA A 111 11.01 11.98 17.33
C ALA A 111 10.80 11.83 18.85
N GLU A 112 11.67 11.11 19.56
CA GLU A 112 11.97 11.39 20.98
C GLU A 112 13.46 11.10 21.20
N SER A 113 14.28 12.12 20.99
CA SER A 113 15.64 12.20 21.53
C SER A 113 15.84 13.65 21.95
N ASP A 114 15.72 13.83 23.27
CA ASP A 114 15.99 15.00 24.13
C ASP A 114 15.22 16.32 23.87
#